data_AF-A0A7S1HMQ4-F1
#
_entry.id   AF-A0A7S1HMQ4-F1
#
_cell.length_a   1.000
_cell.length_b   1.000
_cell.length_c   1.000
_cell.angle_alpha   90.00
_cell.angle_beta   90.00
_cell.angle_gamma   90.00
#
_symmetry.space_group_name_H-M   'P 1'
#
loop_
_entity.id
_entity.type
_entity.pdbx_description
1 polymer ?
#
loop_
_entity_poly.entity_id
_entity_poly.type
_entity_poly.pdbx_seq_one_letter_code
_entity_poly.pdbx_strand_id
1 'polypeptide(L)'
;VVPVTWGDFEVGLVQGSVPQIPTTLLNSVIAVVRLAEDLYPGRSTGVTVRSVATSVGMMNVVFCWFGGLPMCHGAGGLAGQHRFGARTNLSIIALGAIKMVLGMSMASLILQMFRFFPQGVLAALLAVSAFELASAARPAFTGGADGARMCLLTCCFTLFFNTAVGFCAGLGCAFLVMASQTVLGEEDDVNEARERYRAKLKEVRAKA
;
A
#
# COMPACT_ATOMS: atom_id res chain seq x y z
N VAL A 1 28.88 -19.07 -7.77
CA VAL A 1 27.76 -18.57 -8.61
C VAL A 1 26.60 -19.53 -8.41
N VAL A 2 25.46 -19.06 -7.91
CA VAL A 2 24.26 -19.91 -7.77
C VAL A 2 23.72 -20.14 -9.19
N PRO A 3 23.56 -21.39 -9.66
CA PRO A 3 23.04 -21.65 -10.99
C PRO A 3 21.58 -21.20 -11.05
N VAL A 4 21.25 -20.29 -11.97
CA VAL A 4 19.87 -19.84 -12.19
C VAL A 4 19.15 -20.91 -13.00
N THR A 5 18.06 -21.43 -12.45
CA THR A 5 17.24 -22.49 -13.04
C THR A 5 15.91 -21.92 -13.54
N TRP A 6 15.18 -22.68 -14.37
CA TRP A 6 13.83 -22.30 -14.79
C TRP A 6 12.86 -22.14 -13.61
N GLY A 7 13.05 -22.89 -12.54
CA GLY A 7 12.26 -22.74 -11.31
C GLY A 7 12.45 -21.36 -10.65
N ASP A 8 13.65 -20.79 -10.73
CA ASP A 8 13.91 -19.45 -10.20
C ASP A 8 13.17 -18.36 -11.00
N PHE A 9 13.00 -18.57 -12.31
CA PHE A 9 12.17 -17.69 -13.14
C PHE A 9 10.69 -17.81 -12.79
N GLU A 10 10.17 -19.02 -12.54
CA GLU A 10 8.78 -19.19 -12.11
C GLU A 10 8.53 -18.50 -10.75
N VAL A 11 9.42 -18.71 -9.78
CA VAL A 11 9.33 -18.05 -8.47
C VAL A 11 9.42 -16.53 -8.62
N GLY A 12 10.40 -16.02 -9.37
CA GLY A 12 10.61 -14.58 -9.54
C GLY A 12 9.50 -13.86 -10.32
N LEU A 13 9.10 -14.40 -11.48
CA LEU A 13 8.08 -13.78 -12.33
C LEU A 13 6.67 -14.01 -11.78
N VAL A 14 6.32 -15.25 -11.45
CA VAL A 14 4.93 -15.60 -11.12
C VAL A 14 4.66 -15.33 -9.64
N GLN A 15 5.49 -15.86 -8.74
CA GLN A 15 5.22 -15.72 -7.30
C GLN A 15 5.68 -14.37 -6.74
N GLY A 16 6.73 -13.78 -7.31
CA GLY A 16 7.25 -12.48 -6.89
C GLY A 16 6.57 -11.32 -7.59
N SER A 17 6.66 -11.25 -8.92
CA SER A 17 6.31 -10.02 -9.67
C SER A 17 4.80 -9.78 -9.72
N VAL A 18 3.97 -10.83 -9.89
CA VAL A 18 2.50 -10.69 -9.96
C VAL A 18 1.91 -10.02 -8.71
N PRO A 19 2.16 -10.47 -7.47
CA PRO A 19 1.67 -9.77 -6.27
C PRO A 19 2.32 -8.42 -6.04
N GLN A 20 3.54 -8.23 -6.53
CA GLN A 20 4.30 -6.99 -6.30
C GLN A 20 3.81 -5.82 -7.16
N ILE A 21 3.23 -6.08 -8.35
CA ILE A 21 2.65 -5.04 -9.22
C ILE A 21 1.59 -4.19 -8.50
N PRO A 22 0.48 -4.77 -7.98
CA PRO A 22 -0.54 -3.97 -7.30
C PRO A 22 -0.02 -3.34 -6.02
N THR A 23 0.78 -4.08 -5.25
CA THR A 23 1.35 -3.60 -3.98
C THR A 23 2.24 -2.37 -4.18
N THR A 24 3.13 -2.41 -5.18
CA THR A 24 4.02 -1.29 -5.50
C THR A 24 3.25 -0.12 -6.09
N LEU A 25 2.29 -0.36 -6.97
CA LEU A 25 1.48 0.71 -7.55
C LEU A 25 0.69 1.47 -6.47
N LEU A 26 0.03 0.75 -5.57
CA LEU A 26 -0.80 1.35 -4.53
C LEU A 26 0.05 2.03 -3.45
N ASN A 27 1.01 1.31 -2.86
CA ASN A 27 1.78 1.79 -1.70
C ASN A 27 2.93 2.73 -2.08
N SER A 28 3.53 2.53 -3.25
CA SER A 28 4.80 3.16 -3.60
C SER A 28 4.73 4.13 -4.77
N VAL A 29 3.58 4.21 -5.45
CA VAL A 29 3.34 5.20 -6.51
C VAL A 29 2.18 6.10 -6.11
N ILE A 30 0.97 5.55 -5.98
CA ILE A 30 -0.25 6.34 -5.74
C ILE A 30 -0.21 6.97 -4.35
N ALA A 31 0.04 6.19 -3.30
CA ALA A 31 0.10 6.71 -1.93
C ALA A 31 1.21 7.75 -1.75
N VAL A 32 2.36 7.58 -2.42
CA VAL A 32 3.46 8.56 -2.38
C VAL A 32 3.05 9.89 -3.03
N VAL A 33 2.44 9.84 -4.21
CA VAL A 33 1.96 11.04 -4.91
C VAL A 33 0.93 11.78 -4.06
N ARG A 34 -0.07 11.05 -3.56
CA ARG A 34 -1.14 11.62 -2.72
C ARG A 34 -0.59 12.24 -1.44
N LEU A 35 0.32 11.55 -0.75
CA LEU A 35 0.96 12.06 0.45
C LEU A 35 1.82 13.30 0.15
N ALA A 36 2.53 13.33 -0.97
CA ALA A 36 3.31 14.50 -1.35
C ALA A 36 2.42 15.74 -1.59
N GLU A 37 1.25 15.56 -2.20
CA GLU A 37 0.25 16.62 -2.37
C GLU A 37 -0.28 17.12 -1.03
N ASP A 38 -0.57 16.20 -0.09
CA ASP A 38 -1.06 16.54 1.25
C ASP A 38 -0.01 17.27 2.10
N LEU A 39 1.26 16.89 2.00
CA LEU A 39 2.35 17.49 2.79
C LEU A 39 2.82 18.84 2.23
N TYR A 40 2.69 19.08 0.93
CA TYR A 40 3.20 20.27 0.26
C TYR A 40 2.13 21.00 -0.57
N PRO A 41 1.00 21.41 0.04
CA PRO A 41 -0.06 22.11 -0.67
C PRO A 41 0.46 23.44 -1.24
N GLY A 42 0.21 23.70 -2.51
CA GLY A 42 0.60 24.94 -3.20
C GLY A 42 2.02 24.96 -3.79
N ARG A 43 2.82 23.90 -3.63
CA ARG A 43 4.01 23.69 -4.47
C ARG A 43 3.60 22.91 -5.71
N SER A 44 3.97 23.40 -6.90
CA SER A 44 3.97 22.53 -8.10
C SER A 44 5.08 21.51 -7.91
N THR A 45 4.77 20.39 -7.25
CA THR A 45 5.73 19.32 -7.01
C THR A 45 6.18 18.70 -8.34
N GLY A 46 5.37 18.81 -9.40
CA GLY A 46 5.58 18.14 -10.67
C GLY A 46 5.54 16.61 -10.56
N VAL A 47 5.13 16.09 -9.40
CA VAL A 47 5.12 14.66 -9.07
C VAL A 47 3.81 14.08 -9.59
N THR A 48 3.91 13.27 -10.64
CA THR A 48 2.78 12.55 -11.21
C THR A 48 2.94 11.06 -10.98
N VAL A 49 1.81 10.33 -10.91
CA VAL A 49 1.80 8.86 -10.85
C VAL A 49 2.70 8.26 -11.94
N ARG A 50 2.66 8.81 -13.15
CA ARG A 50 3.49 8.35 -14.27
C ARG A 50 4.98 8.55 -14.00
N SER A 51 5.39 9.74 -13.53
CA SER A 51 6.79 10.05 -13.23
C SER A 51 7.35 9.19 -12.09
N VAL A 52 6.55 8.95 -11.05
CA VAL A 52 6.95 8.09 -9.92
C VAL A 52 7.05 6.63 -10.38
N ALA A 53 6.06 6.13 -11.12
CA ALA A 53 6.08 4.76 -11.65
C ALA A 53 7.27 4.51 -12.59
N THR A 54 7.58 5.46 -13.49
CA THR A 54 8.74 5.33 -14.38
C THR A 54 10.04 5.36 -13.60
N SER A 55 10.16 6.21 -12.57
CA SER A 55 11.33 6.23 -11.68
C SER A 55 11.51 4.90 -10.94
N VAL A 56 10.44 4.32 -10.38
CA VAL A 56 10.49 2.99 -9.74
C VAL A 56 10.89 1.91 -10.74
N GLY A 57 10.31 1.91 -11.93
CA GLY A 57 10.69 0.95 -12.98
C GLY A 57 12.17 1.05 -13.35
N MET A 58 12.65 2.26 -13.63
CA MET A 58 14.04 2.50 -14.02
C MET A 58 15.03 2.11 -12.93
N MET A 59 14.78 2.44 -11.65
CA MET A 59 15.70 2.08 -10.57
C MET A 59 15.84 0.55 -10.43
N ASN A 60 14.75 -0.19 -10.59
CA ASN A 60 14.77 -1.66 -10.48
C ASN A 60 15.43 -2.29 -11.71
N VAL A 61 15.10 -1.80 -12.91
CA VAL A 61 15.71 -2.28 -14.16
C VAL A 61 17.21 -2.01 -14.20
N VAL A 62 17.70 -0.95 -13.54
CA VAL A 62 19.15 -0.68 -13.48
C VAL A 62 19.80 -1.47 -12.35
N PHE A 63 19.36 -1.30 -11.10
CA PHE A 63 20.13 -1.74 -9.94
C PHE A 63 19.99 -3.22 -9.61
N CYS A 64 18.89 -3.89 -10.00
CA CYS A 64 18.74 -5.33 -9.73
C CYS A 64 19.81 -6.18 -10.43
N TRP A 65 20.31 -5.75 -11.61
CA TRP A 65 21.42 -6.44 -12.29
C TRP A 65 22.75 -6.36 -11.54
N PHE A 66 22.90 -5.37 -10.66
CA PHE A 66 24.09 -5.18 -9.82
C PHE A 66 23.91 -5.79 -8.42
N GLY A 67 22.93 -6.68 -8.24
CA GLY A 67 22.63 -7.32 -6.96
C GLY A 67 21.79 -6.46 -6.01
N GLY A 68 21.19 -5.37 -6.50
CA GLY A 68 20.18 -4.63 -5.77
C GLY A 68 18.93 -5.48 -5.55
N LEU A 69 18.36 -5.41 -4.35
CA LEU A 69 17.02 -5.95 -4.11
C LEU A 69 15.97 -5.02 -4.76
N PRO A 70 14.76 -5.51 -5.06
CA PRO A 70 13.69 -4.67 -5.56
C PRO A 70 13.43 -3.46 -4.65
N MET A 71 13.41 -2.27 -5.23
CA MET A 71 13.27 -0.98 -4.55
C MET A 71 11.97 -0.28 -4.93
N CYS A 72 11.56 0.68 -4.12
CA CYS A 72 10.37 1.48 -4.36
C CYS A 72 10.52 2.87 -3.73
N HIS A 73 9.65 3.81 -4.10
CA HIS A 73 9.45 5.02 -3.31
C HIS A 73 8.52 4.69 -2.16
N GLY A 74 8.90 4.99 -0.91
CA GLY A 74 8.09 4.65 0.26
C GLY A 74 7.34 5.85 0.80
N ALA A 75 5.99 5.80 0.86
CA ALA A 75 5.19 6.87 1.45
C ALA A 75 5.56 7.11 2.93
N GLY A 76 5.78 6.03 3.70
CA GLY A 76 6.28 6.11 5.08
C GLY A 76 7.67 6.76 5.19
N GLY A 77 8.55 6.53 4.21
CA GLY A 77 9.86 7.18 4.16
C GLY A 77 9.74 8.69 3.97
N LEU A 78 8.88 9.13 3.05
CA LEU A 78 8.57 10.54 2.83
C LEU A 78 7.92 11.18 4.08
N ALA A 79 6.91 10.51 4.66
CA ALA A 79 6.25 10.96 5.88
C ALA A 79 7.24 11.12 7.04
N GLY A 80 8.14 10.15 7.22
CA GLY A 80 9.17 10.17 8.25
C GLY A 80 10.13 11.35 8.09
N GLN A 81 10.70 11.53 6.89
CA GLN A 81 11.57 12.67 6.61
C GLN A 81 10.87 14.00 6.87
N HIS A 82 9.61 14.14 6.43
CA HIS A 82 8.82 15.33 6.68
C HIS A 82 8.55 15.55 8.18
N ARG A 83 8.21 14.48 8.92
CA ARG A 83 7.97 14.52 10.37
C ARG A 83 9.22 14.99 11.13
N PHE A 84 10.41 14.59 10.69
CA PHE A 84 11.69 15.04 11.27
C PHE A 84 12.17 16.41 10.77
N GLY A 85 11.33 17.16 10.05
CA GLY A 85 11.62 18.55 9.67
C GLY A 85 12.21 18.73 8.26
N ALA A 86 12.38 17.67 7.48
CA ALA A 86 12.83 17.82 6.09
C ALA A 86 11.76 18.54 5.25
N ARG A 87 12.17 19.57 4.50
CA ARG A 87 11.30 20.34 3.58
C ARG A 87 11.84 20.41 2.15
N THR A 88 12.99 19.77 1.94
CA THR A 88 13.70 19.67 0.65
C THR A 88 14.29 18.27 0.49
N ASN A 89 14.64 17.93 -0.76
CA ASN A 89 15.20 16.62 -1.11
C ASN A 89 16.63 16.39 -0.58
N LEU A 90 17.27 17.43 -0.01
CA LEU A 90 18.64 17.35 0.48
C LEU A 90 18.81 16.29 1.57
N SER A 91 17.81 16.10 2.43
CA SER A 91 17.80 15.06 3.47
C SER A 91 17.97 13.66 2.87
N ILE A 92 17.22 13.34 1.81
CA ILE A 92 17.25 12.06 1.13
C ILE A 92 18.56 11.88 0.37
N ILE A 93 19.04 12.93 -0.31
CA ILE A 93 20.33 12.91 -1.02
C ILE A 93 21.48 12.67 -0.03
N ALA A 94 21.51 13.39 1.09
CA ALA A 94 22.52 13.22 2.12
C ALA A 94 22.46 11.81 2.73
N LEU A 95 21.26 11.30 3.04
CA LEU A 95 21.08 9.94 3.54
C LEU A 95 21.63 8.89 2.55
N GLY A 96 21.32 9.05 1.27
CA GLY A 96 21.80 8.17 0.21
C GLY A 96 23.32 8.22 0.05
N ALA A 97 23.90 9.43 0.01
CA ALA A 97 25.33 9.65 -0.10
C ALA A 97 26.11 9.05 1.08
N ILE A 98 25.63 9.26 2.32
CA ILE A 98 26.24 8.68 3.52
C ILE A 98 26.19 7.15 3.45
N LYS A 99 25.04 6.57 3.10
CA LYS A 99 24.91 5.10 2.94
C LYS A 99 25.85 4.56 1.88
N MET A 100 26.03 5.27 0.76
CA MET A 100 26.94 4.86 -0.30
C MET A 100 28.40 4.91 0.15
N VAL A 101 28.83 5.98 0.82
CA VAL A 101 30.19 6.09 1.39
C VAL A 101 30.46 4.99 2.41
N LEU A 102 29.50 4.74 3.31
CA LEU A 102 29.61 3.69 4.33
C LEU A 102 29.62 2.28 3.69
N GLY A 103 28.79 2.06 2.67
CA GLY A 103 28.73 0.80 1.94
C GLY A 103 30.00 0.51 1.13
N MET A 104 30.70 1.54 0.64
CA MET A 104 31.97 1.33 -0.07
C MET A 104 33.17 1.18 0.87
N SER A 105 33.19 1.91 1.99
CA SER A 105 34.36 1.96 2.88
C SER A 105 34.30 1.00 4.08
N MET A 106 33.11 0.70 4.62
CA MET A 106 32.96 0.00 5.91
C MET A 106 31.89 -1.12 5.89
N ALA A 107 31.55 -1.69 4.73
CA ALA A 107 30.50 -2.70 4.62
C ALA A 107 30.66 -3.88 5.57
N SER A 108 31.87 -4.45 5.65
CA SER A 108 32.16 -5.62 6.48
C SER A 108 31.95 -5.33 7.97
N LEU A 109 32.38 -4.16 8.44
CA LEU A 109 32.19 -3.72 9.82
C LEU A 109 30.71 -3.53 10.15
N ILE A 110 29.96 -2.88 9.27
CA ILE A 110 28.53 -2.64 9.46
C ILE A 110 27.75 -3.97 9.50
N LEU A 111 28.06 -4.91 8.60
CA LEU A 111 27.45 -6.23 8.59
C LEU A 111 27.74 -7.02 9.88
N GLN A 112 28.95 -6.90 10.44
CA GLN A 112 29.27 -7.49 11.74
C GLN A 112 28.46 -6.84 12.86
N MET A 113 28.31 -5.52 12.87
CA MET A 113 27.50 -4.80 13.85
C MET A 113 26.03 -5.23 13.81
N PHE A 114 25.45 -5.39 12.61
CA PHE A 114 24.06 -5.84 12.46
C PHE A 114 23.80 -7.25 13.00
N ARG A 115 24.82 -8.11 13.11
CA ARG A 115 24.66 -9.43 13.76
C ARG A 115 24.37 -9.31 15.26
N PHE A 116 24.76 -8.20 15.89
CA PHE A 116 24.47 -7.91 17.30
C PHE A 116 23.19 -7.09 17.48
N PHE A 117 22.47 -6.79 16.40
CA PHE A 117 21.24 -6.00 16.51
C PHE A 117 20.20 -6.76 17.34
N PRO A 118 19.68 -6.16 18.42
CA PRO A 118 18.76 -6.85 19.33
C PRO A 118 17.45 -7.16 18.61
N GLN A 119 17.17 -8.46 18.45
CA GLN A 119 15.98 -8.95 17.74
C GLN A 119 14.67 -8.44 18.35
N GLY A 120 14.63 -8.25 19.68
CA GLY A 120 13.46 -7.66 20.35
C GLY A 120 13.16 -6.23 19.91
N VAL A 121 14.20 -5.41 19.68
CA VAL A 121 14.02 -4.04 19.15
C VAL A 121 13.54 -4.11 17.70
N LEU A 122 14.10 -5.02 16.89
CA LEU A 122 13.65 -5.22 15.51
C LEU A 122 12.16 -5.59 15.47
N ALA A 123 11.75 -6.55 16.29
CA ALA A 123 10.37 -6.99 16.38
C ALA A 123 9.44 -5.85 16.83
N ALA A 124 9.85 -5.04 17.81
CA ALA A 124 9.08 -3.89 18.26
C ALA A 124 8.91 -2.84 17.15
N LEU A 125 9.99 -2.51 16.42
CA LEU A 125 9.93 -1.57 15.30
C LEU A 125 8.98 -2.08 14.20
N LEU A 126 9.10 -3.36 13.83
CA LEU A 126 8.22 -3.97 12.84
C LEU A 126 6.76 -4.05 13.30
N ALA A 127 6.51 -4.34 14.57
CA ALA A 127 5.17 -4.40 15.13
C ALA A 127 4.49 -3.02 15.14
N VAL A 128 5.23 -1.96 15.51
CA VAL A 128 4.72 -0.59 15.47
C VAL A 128 4.40 -0.17 14.03
N SER A 129 5.31 -0.43 13.08
CA SER A 129 5.05 -0.13 11.67
C SER A 129 3.89 -0.94 11.09
N ALA A 130 3.73 -2.21 11.47
CA ALA A 130 2.60 -3.03 11.07
C ALA A 130 1.28 -2.49 11.63
N PHE A 131 1.27 -2.06 12.89
CA PHE A 131 0.10 -1.44 13.51
C PHE A 131 -0.27 -0.11 12.85
N GLU A 132 0.72 0.75 12.56
CA GLU A 132 0.52 2.01 11.86
C GLU A 132 -0.08 1.76 10.46
N LEU A 133 0.48 0.81 9.71
CA LEU A 133 -0.04 0.44 8.39
C LEU A 133 -1.46 -0.15 8.46
N ALA A 134 -1.75 -1.00 9.45
CA ALA A 134 -3.10 -1.53 9.67
C ALA A 134 -4.09 -0.43 10.05
N SER A 135 -3.65 0.59 10.80
CA SER A 135 -4.50 1.71 11.19
C SER A 135 -4.95 2.58 10.00
N ALA A 136 -4.18 2.59 8.91
CA ALA A 136 -4.57 3.26 7.66
C ALA A 136 -5.82 2.64 7.01
N ALA A 137 -6.18 1.39 7.35
CA ALA A 137 -7.39 0.74 6.88
C ALA A 137 -8.66 1.15 7.66
N ARG A 138 -8.54 1.95 8.73
CA ARG A 138 -9.69 2.42 9.55
C ARG A 138 -10.86 3.00 8.74
N PRO A 139 -10.65 3.83 7.70
CA PRO A 139 -11.76 4.40 6.93
C PRO A 139 -12.66 3.33 6.28
N ALA A 140 -12.11 2.16 5.95
CA ALA A 140 -12.89 1.05 5.40
C ALA A 140 -13.93 0.51 6.41
N PHE A 141 -13.68 0.67 7.71
CA PHE A 141 -14.58 0.22 8.78
C PHE A 141 -15.59 1.27 9.23
N THR A 142 -15.44 2.52 8.81
CA THR A 142 -16.31 3.64 9.24
C THR A 142 -17.33 4.07 8.18
N GLY A 143 -17.09 3.78 6.90
CA GLY A 143 -17.95 4.26 5.80
C GLY A 143 -19.20 3.42 5.50
N GLY A 144 -19.22 2.12 5.86
CA GLY A 144 -20.35 1.22 5.57
C GLY A 144 -19.96 -0.26 5.71
N ALA A 145 -20.95 -1.16 5.75
CA ALA A 145 -20.71 -2.59 5.92
C ALA A 145 -19.90 -3.20 4.75
N ASP A 146 -20.08 -2.67 3.54
CA ASP A 146 -19.42 -3.18 2.33
C ASP A 146 -17.92 -2.89 2.31
N GLY A 147 -17.50 -1.69 2.74
CA GLY A 147 -16.08 -1.36 2.88
C GLY A 147 -15.37 -2.29 3.88
N ALA A 148 -16.01 -2.56 5.02
CA ALA A 148 -15.48 -3.46 6.04
C ALA A 148 -15.38 -4.90 5.52
N ARG A 149 -16.42 -5.39 4.82
CA ARG A 149 -16.43 -6.72 4.20
C ARG A 149 -15.33 -6.86 3.16
N MET A 150 -15.18 -5.89 2.25
CA MET A 150 -14.12 -5.88 1.24
C MET A 150 -12.74 -5.93 1.88
N CYS A 151 -12.50 -5.09 2.90
CA CYS A 151 -11.23 -5.03 3.61
C CYS A 151 -10.90 -6.36 4.31
N LEU A 152 -11.86 -6.92 5.05
CA LEU A 152 -11.69 -8.20 5.76
C LEU A 152 -11.48 -9.36 4.79
N LEU A 153 -12.23 -9.42 3.69
CA LEU A 153 -12.08 -10.44 2.67
C LEU A 153 -10.69 -10.37 2.04
N THR A 154 -10.27 -9.18 1.60
CA THR A 154 -8.92 -8.96 1.04
C THR A 154 -7.83 -9.38 2.04
N CYS A 155 -7.99 -9.02 3.31
CA CYS A 155 -7.07 -9.36 4.39
C CYS A 155 -6.98 -10.89 4.61
N CYS A 156 -8.12 -11.56 4.77
CA CYS A 156 -8.17 -13.01 4.96
C CYS A 156 -7.49 -13.75 3.80
N PHE A 157 -7.82 -13.43 2.56
CA PHE A 157 -7.22 -14.10 1.41
C PHE A 157 -5.71 -13.79 1.27
N THR A 158 -5.28 -12.59 1.65
CA THR A 158 -3.85 -12.23 1.69
C THR A 158 -3.10 -13.07 2.73
N LEU A 159 -3.67 -13.26 3.92
CA LEU A 159 -3.04 -13.98 5.04
C LEU A 159 -3.00 -15.50 4.82
N PHE A 160 -4.08 -16.09 4.31
CA PHE A 160 -4.20 -17.55 4.18
C PHE A 160 -3.68 -18.11 2.85
N PHE A 161 -3.59 -17.29 1.80
CA PHE A 161 -3.13 -17.72 0.49
C PHE A 161 -1.89 -16.94 0.04
N ASN A 162 -2.08 -15.76 -0.53
CA ASN A 162 -1.01 -14.84 -0.91
C ASN A 162 -1.61 -13.48 -1.30
N THR A 163 -0.75 -12.48 -1.44
CA THR A 163 -1.13 -11.11 -1.79
C THR A 163 -1.83 -11.00 -3.16
N ALA A 164 -1.47 -11.83 -4.15
CA ALA A 164 -2.10 -11.78 -5.47
C ALA A 164 -3.56 -12.26 -5.39
N VAL A 165 -3.82 -13.38 -4.70
CA VAL A 165 -5.16 -13.91 -4.48
C VAL A 165 -5.98 -12.94 -3.64
N GLY A 166 -5.40 -12.38 -2.58
CA GLY A 166 -6.04 -11.34 -1.77
C GLY A 166 -6.47 -10.13 -2.59
N PHE A 167 -5.57 -9.60 -3.42
CA PHE A 167 -5.86 -8.49 -4.33
C PHE A 167 -6.98 -8.82 -5.31
N CYS A 168 -6.92 -9.97 -6.00
CA CYS A 168 -7.96 -10.38 -6.94
C CYS A 168 -9.33 -10.56 -6.27
N ALA A 169 -9.37 -11.14 -5.06
CA ALA A 169 -10.59 -11.33 -4.31
C ALA A 169 -11.21 -9.98 -3.89
N GLY A 170 -10.38 -9.04 -3.41
CA GLY A 170 -10.80 -7.68 -3.08
C GLY A 170 -11.32 -6.91 -4.31
N LEU A 171 -10.59 -6.98 -5.42
CA LEU A 171 -10.97 -6.33 -6.67
C LEU A 171 -12.28 -6.88 -7.23
N GLY A 172 -12.45 -8.21 -7.23
CA GLY A 172 -13.68 -8.86 -7.64
C GLY A 172 -14.88 -8.43 -6.78
N CYS A 173 -14.70 -8.37 -5.46
CA CYS A 173 -15.73 -7.88 -4.54
C CYS A 173 -16.10 -6.41 -4.83
N ALA A 174 -15.11 -5.56 -5.10
CA ALA A 174 -15.35 -4.16 -5.46
C ALA A 174 -16.18 -4.01 -6.75
N PHE A 175 -15.86 -4.79 -7.79
CA PHE A 175 -16.65 -4.79 -9.03
C PHE A 175 -18.07 -5.31 -8.83
N LEU A 176 -18.26 -6.34 -8.01
CA LEU A 176 -19.59 -6.87 -7.71
C LEU A 176 -20.46 -5.85 -6.97
N VAL A 177 -19.89 -5.13 -6.00
CA VAL A 177 -20.62 -4.07 -5.29
C VAL A 177 -20.96 -2.93 -6.24
N MET A 178 -20.00 -2.47 -7.06
CA MET A 178 -20.26 -1.44 -8.06
C MET A 178 -21.37 -1.85 -9.05
N ALA A 179 -21.35 -3.10 -9.53
CA ALA A 179 -22.39 -3.63 -10.39
C ALA A 179 -23.75 -3.71 -9.68
N SER A 180 -23.77 -4.14 -8.42
CA SER A 180 -25.01 -4.20 -7.63
C SER A 180 -25.61 -2.82 -7.37
N GLN A 181 -24.79 -1.82 -7.08
CA GLN A 181 -25.24 -0.43 -6.89
C GLN A 181 -25.81 0.14 -8.19
N THR A 182 -25.20 -0.19 -9.33
CA THR A 182 -25.70 0.24 -10.65
C THR A 182 -27.05 -0.40 -10.99
N VAL A 183 -27.30 -1.65 -10.56
CA VAL A 183 -28.53 -2.39 -10.90
C VAL A 183 -29.66 -2.20 -9.88
N LEU A 184 -29.33 -2.14 -8.58
CA LEU A 184 -30.30 -2.13 -7.48
C LEU A 184 -30.51 -0.73 -6.86
N GLY A 185 -29.71 0.27 -7.24
CA GLY A 185 -29.68 1.58 -6.60
C GLY A 185 -28.76 1.60 -5.37
N GLU A 186 -28.39 2.80 -4.92
CA GLU A 186 -27.51 2.98 -3.77
C GLU A 186 -28.21 2.55 -2.48
N GLU A 187 -27.47 2.08 -1.46
CA GLU A 187 -28.07 1.61 -0.20
C GLU A 187 -28.92 2.71 0.47
N ASP A 188 -28.53 3.97 0.30
CA ASP A 188 -29.26 5.13 0.77
C ASP A 188 -30.60 5.32 0.04
N ASP A 189 -30.64 5.13 -1.29
CA ASP A 189 -31.88 5.19 -2.08
C ASP A 189 -32.87 4.09 -1.66
N VAL A 190 -32.35 2.88 -1.42
CA VAL A 190 -33.15 1.72 -0.99
C VAL A 190 -33.68 1.91 0.43
N ASN A 191 -32.86 2.47 1.33
CA ASN A 191 -33.28 2.77 2.70
C ASN A 191 -34.33 3.89 2.73
N GLU A 192 -34.14 4.97 1.95
CA GLU A 192 -35.12 6.04 1.84
C GLU A 192 -36.45 5.54 1.25
N ALA A 193 -36.40 4.66 0.24
CA ALA A 193 -37.58 4.01 -0.32
C ALA A 193 -38.31 3.12 0.72
N ARG A 194 -37.56 2.38 1.54
CA ARG A 194 -38.13 1.57 2.64
C ARG A 194 -38.77 2.44 3.71
N GLU A 195 -38.17 3.55 4.08
CA GLU A 195 -38.76 4.49 5.03
C GLU A 195 -40.05 5.12 4.51
N ARG A 196 -40.06 5.57 3.24
CA ARG A 196 -41.27 6.06 2.57
C ARG A 196 -42.39 5.01 2.57
N TYR A 197 -42.07 3.75 2.27
CA TYR A 197 -43.04 2.66 2.30
C TYR A 197 -43.57 2.38 3.71
N ARG A 198 -42.70 2.37 4.73
CA ARG A 198 -43.09 2.20 6.14
C ARG A 198 -43.98 3.33 6.65
N ALA A 199 -43.70 4.57 6.25
CA ALA A 199 -44.53 5.73 6.57
C ALA A 199 -45.94 5.58 5.98
N LYS A 200 -46.04 5.23 4.68
CA LYS A 200 -47.34 4.93 4.04
C LYS A 200 -48.10 3.79 4.71
N LEU A 201 -47.42 2.71 5.10
CA LEU A 201 -48.04 1.60 5.82
C LEU A 201 -48.63 2.03 7.17
N LYS A 202 -47.95 2.93 7.90
CA LYS A 202 -48.48 3.50 9.14
C LYS A 202 -49.73 4.35 8.91
N GLU A 203 -49.73 5.18 7.86
CA GLU A 203 -50.91 5.98 7.49
C GLU A 203 -52.11 5.11 7.10
N VAL A 204 -51.89 4.05 6.32
CA VAL A 204 -52.95 3.11 5.93
C VAL A 204 -53.50 2.37 7.14
N ARG A 205 -52.64 1.91 8.06
CA ARG A 205 -53.07 1.27 9.31
C ARG A 205 -53.80 2.21 10.27
N ALA A 206 -53.50 3.50 10.27
CA ALA A 206 -54.19 4.48 11.10
C ALA A 206 -55.58 4.86 10.56
N LYS A 207 -55.84 4.58 9.28
CA LYS A 207 -57.14 4.83 8.61
C LYS A 207 -58.06 3.60 8.57
N ALA A 208 -57.57 2.43 9.01
CA ALA A 208 -58.32 1.18 9.11
C ALA A 208 -58.72 0.92 10.56
#